data_AF-M5GB56-F1
#
_entry.id   AF-M5GB56-F1
#
_cell.length_a   1.000
_cell.length_b   1.000
_cell.length_c   1.000
_cell.angle_alpha   90.00
_cell.angle_beta   90.00
_cell.angle_gamma   90.00
#
_symmetry.space_group_name_H-M   'P 1'
#
loop_
_entity.id
_entity.type
_entity.pdbx_description
1 polymer ?
#
loop_
_entity_poly.entity_id
_entity_poly.type
_entity_poly.pdbx_seq_one_letter_code
_entity_poly.pdbx_strand_id
1 'polypeptide(L)'
;MAAAITCPNGIQHKRGGTRFSHCESWAQSPYTILLPTDPLGPGYDVCWVDLPERALGDVQTTAEYVAYSIKTLAPQSTTGKVAILAHSQGAGLNVQWALNFWPSARGVTSLYIALAGDFHGTELGNNDCTPTILQGDGCVISVIQQSVGSHYINAQNFRGGSALVPTSSIYTLYDDFVFPETPGSAVSVLAGASNIMLQSNNICGSGHQANHWDMVVDTAAYGLALDALTHGGLASANRFQSIYCNEYASNHNLNLSQTPITAEQQCLSSLVTGPTATSEPMLKSYVCQQGQSTYCSSS
;
A
#
# COMPACT_ATOMS: atom_id res chain seq x y z
N MET A 1 5.70 13.37 13.12
CA MET A 1 5.55 13.05 11.68
C MET A 1 6.84 13.25 10.89
N ALA A 2 7.51 14.41 10.90
CA ALA A 2 8.78 14.58 10.15
C ALA A 2 9.85 13.51 10.44
N ALA A 3 10.04 13.16 11.71
CA ALA A 3 11.01 12.13 12.14
C ALA A 3 10.66 10.69 11.69
N ALA A 4 9.47 10.46 11.13
CA ALA A 4 9.08 9.17 10.58
C ALA A 4 9.54 9.00 9.12
N ILE A 5 10.02 10.06 8.47
CA ILE A 5 10.44 10.01 7.07
C ILE A 5 11.92 9.66 7.01
N THR A 6 12.24 8.59 6.29
CA THR A 6 13.62 8.15 6.05
C THR A 6 13.92 8.14 4.56
N CYS A 7 14.99 8.83 4.15
CA CYS A 7 15.49 8.85 2.78
C CYS A 7 16.96 8.38 2.78
N PRO A 8 17.25 7.09 2.50
CA PRO A 8 18.55 6.48 2.76
C PRO A 8 19.69 7.12 1.95
N ASN A 9 19.39 7.60 0.74
CA ASN A 9 20.37 8.23 -0.17
C ASN A 9 20.31 9.77 -0.12
N GLY A 10 19.60 10.31 0.88
CA GLY A 10 19.24 11.72 0.94
C GLY A 10 18.23 12.12 -0.13
N ILE A 11 17.87 13.41 -0.14
CA ILE A 11 17.03 14.02 -1.18
C ILE A 11 17.96 14.85 -2.06
N GLN A 12 18.11 14.43 -3.32
CA GLN A 12 19.00 15.07 -4.29
C GLN A 12 18.25 16.04 -5.21
N HIS A 13 16.99 16.34 -4.89
CA HIS A 13 16.07 17.07 -5.75
C HIS A 13 16.03 16.43 -7.14
N LYS A 14 15.60 15.16 -7.22
CA LYS A 14 15.30 14.45 -8.47
C LYS A 14 13.78 14.24 -8.63
N ARG A 15 13.35 13.42 -9.60
CA ARG A 15 11.97 12.93 -9.63
C ARG A 15 11.73 12.14 -8.33
N GLY A 16 10.77 12.59 -7.52
CA GLY A 16 10.56 12.09 -6.16
C GLY A 16 9.64 10.88 -6.13
N GLY A 17 10.04 9.83 -5.41
CA GLY A 17 9.22 8.68 -5.08
C GLY A 17 9.12 8.53 -3.56
N THR A 18 7.93 8.70 -3.01
CA THR A 18 7.66 8.45 -1.59
C THR A 18 7.00 7.08 -1.42
N ARG A 19 7.44 6.33 -0.44
CA ARG A 19 6.88 5.03 -0.08
C ARG A 19 6.27 5.06 1.30
N PHE A 20 5.37 4.13 1.54
CA PHE A 20 4.71 3.98 2.83
C PHE A 20 4.85 2.52 3.26
N SER A 21 5.46 2.29 4.44
CA SER A 21 5.58 0.98 5.06
C SER A 21 4.40 0.72 5.97
N HIS A 22 3.76 -0.43 5.78
CA HIS A 22 3.04 -1.14 6.83
C HIS A 22 3.93 -2.31 7.26
N CYS A 23 4.27 -2.46 8.55
CA CYS A 23 5.05 -3.55 9.19
C CYS A 23 6.39 -4.04 8.56
N GLU A 24 6.74 -3.64 7.34
CA GLU A 24 7.78 -4.24 6.52
C GLU A 24 8.96 -3.30 6.33
N SER A 25 10.15 -3.91 6.18
CA SER A 25 11.37 -3.17 5.85
C SER A 25 11.56 -3.08 4.34
N TRP A 26 11.06 -2.00 3.72
CA TRP A 26 11.37 -1.61 2.32
C TRP A 26 12.88 -1.46 2.04
N ALA A 27 13.70 -1.38 3.08
CA ALA A 27 15.14 -1.26 3.00
C ALA A 27 15.79 -2.32 2.09
N GLN A 28 15.25 -3.54 2.06
CA GLN A 28 15.76 -4.67 1.26
C GLN A 28 14.82 -5.08 0.12
N SER A 29 14.21 -4.09 -0.54
CA SER A 29 13.31 -4.31 -1.70
C SER A 29 14.00 -3.97 -3.03
N PRO A 30 13.58 -4.57 -4.17
CA PRO A 30 14.13 -4.23 -5.48
C PRO A 30 13.91 -2.75 -5.80
N TYR A 31 12.83 -2.17 -5.29
CA TYR A 31 12.53 -0.76 -5.46
C TYR A 31 13.60 0.14 -4.81
N THR A 32 14.17 -0.22 -3.65
CA THR A 32 15.23 0.58 -2.99
C THR A 32 16.58 0.36 -3.63
N ILE A 33 16.83 -0.85 -4.15
CA ILE A 33 18.11 -1.23 -4.75
C ILE A 33 18.23 -0.70 -6.19
N LEU A 34 17.17 -0.84 -6.99
CA LEU A 34 17.21 -0.61 -8.43
C LEU A 34 16.74 0.80 -8.83
N LEU A 35 15.65 1.33 -8.27
CA LEU A 35 15.09 2.62 -8.72
C LEU A 35 16.03 3.83 -8.57
N PRO A 36 16.85 3.96 -7.50
CA PRO A 36 17.73 5.12 -7.35
C PRO A 36 18.93 5.18 -8.30
N THR A 37 19.33 4.05 -8.89
CA THR A 37 20.64 3.90 -9.54
C THR A 37 20.51 3.78 -11.05
N ASP A 38 21.00 4.75 -11.83
CA ASP A 38 21.16 4.64 -13.29
C ASP A 38 22.37 3.73 -13.61
N PRO A 39 22.28 2.74 -14.54
CA PRO A 39 21.15 2.41 -15.43
C PRO A 39 20.20 1.33 -14.90
N LEU A 40 20.34 0.91 -13.64
CA LEU A 40 19.50 -0.13 -13.03
C LEU A 40 18.03 0.29 -12.90
N GLY A 41 17.79 1.60 -12.81
CA GLY A 41 16.47 2.19 -12.72
C GLY A 41 16.46 3.69 -13.05
N PRO A 42 15.28 4.33 -12.94
CA PRO A 42 15.04 5.68 -13.46
C PRO A 42 15.62 6.85 -12.63
N GLY A 43 16.39 6.59 -11.56
CA GLY A 43 17.06 7.63 -10.78
C GLY A 43 16.15 8.39 -9.81
N TYR A 44 15.25 7.70 -9.11
CA TYR A 44 14.34 8.31 -8.14
C TYR A 44 15.03 8.62 -6.80
N ASP A 45 14.68 9.76 -6.20
CA ASP A 45 14.87 9.95 -4.76
C ASP A 45 13.83 9.10 -4.04
N VAL A 46 14.29 8.07 -3.32
CA VAL A 46 13.44 7.12 -2.61
C VAL A 46 13.42 7.46 -1.13
N CYS A 47 12.23 7.65 -0.57
CA CYS A 47 12.00 7.77 0.86
C CYS A 47 10.91 6.79 1.30
N TRP A 48 10.88 6.41 2.57
CA TRP A 48 9.75 5.71 3.19
C TRP A 48 9.31 6.41 4.48
N VAL A 49 8.16 5.98 5.00
CA VAL A 49 7.56 6.52 6.23
C VAL A 49 7.33 5.39 7.21
N ASP A 50 8.05 5.43 8.33
CA ASP A 50 7.87 4.50 9.44
C ASP A 50 6.61 4.88 10.23
N LEU A 51 5.50 4.20 9.92
CA LEU A 51 4.20 4.48 10.54
C LEU A 51 4.24 4.17 12.05
N PRO A 52 3.58 5.00 12.89
CA PRO A 52 3.54 4.78 14.33
C PRO A 52 2.94 3.42 14.66
N GLU A 53 3.44 2.80 15.74
CA GLU A 53 2.98 1.47 16.21
C GLU A 53 3.05 0.40 15.11
N ARG A 54 3.97 0.57 14.14
CA ARG A 54 4.10 -0.29 12.96
C ARG A 54 2.80 -0.41 12.15
N ALA A 55 1.93 0.59 12.23
CA ALA A 55 0.60 0.60 11.62
C ALA A 55 -0.38 -0.46 12.17
N LEU A 56 -0.21 -0.82 13.45
CA LEU A 56 -1.13 -1.69 14.19
C LEU A 56 -2.21 -0.92 15.00
N GLY A 57 -2.01 0.39 15.20
CA GLY A 57 -2.97 1.28 15.84
C GLY A 57 -4.10 1.77 14.92
N ASP A 58 -4.72 2.89 15.29
CA ASP A 58 -5.80 3.52 14.50
C ASP A 58 -5.30 3.97 13.12
N VAL A 59 -5.81 3.34 12.06
CA VAL A 59 -5.42 3.53 10.66
C VAL A 59 -5.62 4.98 10.20
N GLN A 60 -6.56 5.70 10.82
CA GLN A 60 -6.79 7.12 10.55
C GLN A 60 -5.57 7.97 10.95
N THR A 61 -4.91 7.59 12.04
CA THR A 61 -3.72 8.28 12.56
C THR A 61 -2.51 8.01 11.67
N THR A 62 -2.33 6.79 11.20
CA THR A 62 -1.24 6.45 10.27
C THR A 62 -1.45 7.09 8.89
N ALA A 63 -2.69 7.22 8.42
CA ALA A 63 -3.01 7.98 7.21
C ALA A 63 -2.67 9.49 7.32
N GLU A 64 -2.74 10.09 8.51
CA GLU A 64 -2.26 11.47 8.73
C GLU A 64 -0.76 11.61 8.48
N TYR A 65 0.04 10.61 8.86
CA TYR A 65 1.48 10.56 8.57
C TYR A 65 1.73 10.49 7.06
N VAL A 66 0.91 9.73 6.33
CA VAL A 66 0.97 9.67 4.86
C VAL A 66 0.68 11.05 4.26
N ALA A 67 -0.43 11.69 4.63
CA ALA A 67 -0.81 13.02 4.14
C ALA A 67 0.28 14.07 4.42
N TYR A 68 0.82 14.07 5.64
CA TYR A 68 1.94 14.92 6.04
C TYR A 68 3.17 14.71 5.16
N SER A 69 3.53 13.45 4.90
CA SER A 69 4.74 13.11 4.16
C SER A 69 4.64 13.48 2.69
N ILE A 70 3.48 13.27 2.06
CA ILE A 70 3.20 13.75 0.68
C ILE A 70 3.46 15.26 0.59
N LYS A 71 2.87 16.03 1.50
CA LYS A 71 3.01 17.50 1.52
C LYS A 71 4.42 17.97 1.82
N THR A 72 5.18 17.20 2.60
CA THR A 72 6.56 17.52 2.99
C THR A 72 7.56 17.19 1.89
N LEU A 73 7.36 16.09 1.18
CA LEU A 73 8.32 15.58 0.18
C LEU A 73 8.08 16.15 -1.22
N ALA A 74 6.83 16.46 -1.59
CA ALA A 74 6.51 16.97 -2.92
C ALA A 74 7.26 18.25 -3.31
N PRO A 75 7.38 19.28 -2.46
CA PRO A 75 8.17 20.48 -2.77
C PRO A 75 9.67 20.21 -2.94
N GLN A 76 10.16 19.07 -2.45
CA GLN A 76 11.57 18.70 -2.55
C GLN A 76 11.89 17.96 -3.85
N SER A 77 10.89 17.47 -4.58
CA SER A 77 11.07 16.92 -5.93
C SER A 77 11.19 18.03 -6.97
N THR A 78 12.00 17.81 -8.02
CA THR A 78 12.07 18.71 -9.19
C THR A 78 10.74 18.95 -9.88
N THR A 79 9.80 18.01 -9.75
CA THR A 79 8.49 18.09 -10.39
C THR A 79 7.46 18.80 -9.51
N GLY A 80 7.79 19.12 -8.25
CA GLY A 80 6.84 19.58 -7.25
C GLY A 80 5.80 18.52 -6.86
N LYS A 81 6.00 17.25 -7.26
CA LYS A 81 5.10 16.13 -7.02
C LYS A 81 5.86 14.89 -6.55
N VAL A 82 5.15 13.99 -5.87
CA VAL A 82 5.66 12.65 -5.50
C VAL A 82 4.90 11.54 -6.21
N ALA A 83 5.64 10.52 -6.65
CA ALA A 83 5.07 9.21 -6.96
C ALA A 83 4.93 8.41 -5.66
N ILE A 84 3.83 7.69 -5.48
CA ILE A 84 3.57 6.87 -4.30
C ILE A 84 3.65 5.39 -4.67
N LEU A 85 4.37 4.61 -3.86
CA LEU A 85 4.32 3.14 -3.90
C LEU A 85 4.09 2.62 -2.47
N ALA A 86 3.09 1.76 -2.31
CA ALA A 86 2.73 1.21 -1.01
C ALA A 86 2.28 -0.26 -1.14
N HIS A 87 2.25 -0.96 -0.01
CA HIS A 87 1.89 -2.37 0.08
C HIS A 87 0.86 -2.60 1.19
N SER A 88 0.00 -3.62 1.04
CA SER A 88 -0.93 -4.07 2.09
C SER A 88 -1.81 -2.92 2.59
N GLN A 89 -2.00 -2.77 3.91
CA GLN A 89 -2.70 -1.64 4.55
C GLN A 89 -2.19 -0.28 4.04
N GLY A 90 -0.87 -0.15 3.84
CA GLY A 90 -0.23 1.04 3.31
C GLY A 90 -0.80 1.45 1.96
N ALA A 91 -1.03 0.45 1.11
CA ALA A 91 -1.72 0.62 -0.15
C ALA A 91 -3.23 0.81 0.08
N GLY A 92 -3.96 -0.21 0.49
CA GLY A 92 -5.42 -0.21 0.45
C GLY A 92 -6.07 0.89 1.29
N LEU A 93 -5.48 1.22 2.44
CA LEU A 93 -6.09 2.12 3.42
C LEU A 93 -5.30 3.42 3.58
N ASN A 94 -4.03 3.38 3.98
CA ASN A 94 -3.35 4.60 4.45
C ASN A 94 -3.21 5.67 3.36
N VAL A 95 -2.78 5.27 2.15
CA VAL A 95 -2.65 6.20 1.01
C VAL A 95 -4.01 6.64 0.50
N GLN A 96 -4.95 5.72 0.33
CA GLN A 96 -6.27 6.05 -0.20
C GLN A 96 -7.05 6.98 0.75
N TRP A 97 -6.98 6.73 2.06
CA TRP A 97 -7.56 7.60 3.09
C TRP A 97 -6.91 8.99 3.11
N ALA A 98 -5.57 9.06 3.04
CA ALA A 98 -4.85 10.33 2.97
C ALA A 98 -5.29 11.16 1.75
N LEU A 99 -5.39 10.53 0.57
CA LEU A 99 -5.87 11.18 -0.64
C LEU A 99 -7.35 11.56 -0.54
N ASN A 100 -8.19 10.77 0.14
CA ASN A 100 -9.60 11.07 0.32
C ASN A 100 -9.80 12.31 1.22
N PHE A 101 -9.28 12.27 2.45
CA PHE A 101 -9.57 13.26 3.50
C PHE A 101 -8.66 14.49 3.50
N TRP A 102 -7.51 14.45 2.79
CA TRP A 102 -6.68 15.62 2.49
C TRP A 102 -6.60 15.89 0.98
N PRO A 103 -7.63 16.48 0.35
CA PRO A 103 -7.66 16.73 -1.09
C PRO A 103 -6.46 17.51 -1.63
N SER A 104 -5.83 18.34 -0.79
CA SER A 104 -4.61 19.08 -1.15
C SER A 104 -3.39 18.19 -1.46
N ALA A 105 -3.40 16.92 -1.04
CA ALA A 105 -2.39 15.93 -1.38
C ALA A 105 -2.51 15.47 -2.85
N ARG A 106 -3.74 15.39 -3.40
CA ARG A 106 -3.99 14.91 -4.77
C ARG A 106 -3.25 15.75 -5.83
N GLY A 107 -3.22 17.07 -5.64
CA GLY A 107 -2.56 18.00 -6.57
C GLY A 107 -1.03 17.84 -6.63
N VAL A 108 -0.43 17.25 -5.61
CA VAL A 108 1.02 17.05 -5.47
C VAL A 108 1.42 15.56 -5.51
N THR A 109 0.49 14.68 -5.82
CA THR A 109 0.75 13.26 -6.09
C THR A 109 0.71 13.05 -7.60
N SER A 110 1.82 12.61 -8.20
CA SER A 110 1.89 12.35 -9.64
C SER A 110 1.22 11.05 -10.04
N LEU A 111 1.41 10.00 -9.23
CA LEU A 111 0.86 8.67 -9.41
C LEU A 111 0.86 7.89 -8.10
N TYR A 112 0.10 6.80 -8.06
CA TYR A 112 0.00 5.90 -6.92
C TYR A 112 0.00 4.43 -7.39
N ILE A 113 0.96 3.65 -6.92
CA ILE A 113 1.08 2.22 -7.17
C ILE A 113 0.77 1.48 -5.87
N ALA A 114 -0.27 0.66 -5.91
CA ALA A 114 -0.73 -0.18 -4.83
C ALA A 114 -0.31 -1.62 -5.12
N LEU A 115 0.47 -2.21 -4.21
CA LEU A 115 0.79 -3.63 -4.23
C LEU A 115 -0.08 -4.32 -3.18
N ALA A 116 -0.84 -5.35 -3.55
CA ALA A 116 -1.66 -6.13 -2.61
C ALA A 116 -2.53 -5.26 -1.68
N GLY A 117 -3.15 -4.21 -2.24
CA GLY A 117 -3.82 -3.19 -1.45
C GLY A 117 -5.27 -3.56 -1.12
N ASP A 118 -5.60 -3.67 0.16
CA ASP A 118 -6.91 -4.03 0.69
C ASP A 118 -7.96 -2.88 0.67
N PHE A 119 -8.20 -2.27 -0.50
CA PHE A 119 -9.11 -1.10 -0.63
C PHE A 119 -10.53 -1.32 -0.08
N HIS A 120 -11.00 -2.57 -0.13
CA HIS A 120 -12.31 -2.98 0.35
C HIS A 120 -12.24 -3.79 1.66
N GLY A 121 -11.09 -3.76 2.34
CA GLY A 121 -10.77 -4.56 3.51
C GLY A 121 -10.35 -5.99 3.13
N THR A 122 -10.24 -6.85 4.13
CA THR A 122 -9.95 -8.28 3.99
C THR A 122 -10.87 -9.10 4.88
N GLU A 123 -11.34 -10.24 4.37
CA GLU A 123 -12.11 -11.20 5.17
C GLU A 123 -11.26 -11.84 6.27
N LEU A 124 -9.92 -11.83 6.15
CA LEU A 124 -9.03 -12.29 7.22
C LEU A 124 -9.31 -11.55 8.53
N GLY A 125 -9.48 -10.22 8.47
CA GLY A 125 -9.75 -9.41 9.66
C GLY A 125 -11.05 -9.83 10.33
N ASN A 126 -12.10 -10.14 9.56
CA ASN A 126 -13.34 -10.67 10.11
C ASN A 126 -13.12 -12.03 10.78
N ASN A 127 -12.39 -12.94 10.12
CA ASN A 127 -12.14 -14.30 10.61
C ASN A 127 -11.30 -14.32 11.90
N ASP A 128 -10.30 -13.45 11.99
CA ASP A 128 -9.38 -13.39 13.12
C ASP A 128 -9.93 -12.57 14.29
N CYS A 129 -10.58 -11.43 14.01
CA CYS A 129 -11.06 -10.54 15.07
C CYS A 129 -12.43 -10.89 15.63
N THR A 130 -13.37 -11.40 14.81
CA THR A 130 -14.74 -11.64 15.28
C THR A 130 -14.78 -12.62 16.46
N PRO A 131 -14.08 -13.76 16.44
CA PRO A 131 -14.10 -14.71 17.54
C PRO A 131 -13.50 -14.15 18.84
N THR A 132 -12.41 -13.38 18.75
CA THR A 132 -11.73 -12.82 19.94
C THR A 132 -12.52 -11.67 20.55
N ILE A 133 -13.16 -10.84 19.72
CA ILE A 133 -14.07 -9.77 20.16
C ILE A 133 -15.29 -10.35 20.87
N LEU A 134 -15.91 -11.41 20.33
CA LEU A 134 -17.06 -12.08 20.95
C LEU A 134 -16.72 -12.73 22.31
N GLN A 135 -15.46 -13.10 22.51
CA GLN A 135 -14.95 -13.61 23.80
C GLN A 135 -14.54 -12.51 24.77
N GLY A 136 -14.48 -11.25 24.33
CA GLY A 136 -14.08 -10.10 25.14
C GLY A 136 -12.57 -9.85 25.21
N ASP A 137 -11.76 -10.64 24.50
CA ASP A 137 -10.29 -10.53 24.47
C ASP A 137 -9.79 -9.38 23.58
N GLY A 138 -10.65 -8.88 22.70
CA GLY A 138 -10.35 -7.83 21.73
C GLY A 138 -9.50 -8.31 20.56
N CYS A 139 -9.22 -7.41 19.63
CA CYS A 139 -8.38 -7.65 18.46
C CYS A 139 -7.53 -6.43 18.15
N VAL A 140 -6.45 -6.60 17.37
CA VAL A 140 -5.59 -5.50 16.94
C VAL A 140 -6.41 -4.43 16.21
N ILE A 141 -6.27 -3.17 16.64
CA ILE A 141 -7.13 -2.06 16.18
C ILE A 141 -7.15 -1.95 14.66
N SER A 142 -5.98 -1.98 14.01
CA SER A 142 -5.91 -1.86 12.56
C SER A 142 -6.53 -3.05 11.82
N VAL A 143 -6.51 -4.25 12.40
CA VAL A 143 -7.12 -5.45 11.80
C VAL A 143 -8.65 -5.35 11.86
N ILE A 144 -9.20 -4.78 12.94
CA ILE A 144 -10.63 -4.46 13.02
C ILE A 144 -11.01 -3.47 11.91
N GLN A 145 -10.22 -2.40 11.73
CA GLN A 145 -10.50 -1.39 10.69
C GLN A 145 -10.30 -1.93 9.26
N GLN A 146 -9.41 -2.91 9.05
CA GLN A 146 -9.20 -3.61 7.77
C GLN A 146 -10.27 -4.67 7.48
N SER A 147 -11.14 -5.00 8.44
CA SER A 147 -12.20 -5.98 8.22
C SER A 147 -13.21 -5.50 7.17
N VAL A 148 -13.67 -6.39 6.30
CA VAL A 148 -14.71 -6.07 5.32
C VAL A 148 -15.95 -5.54 6.04
N GLY A 149 -16.45 -4.39 5.58
CA GLY A 149 -17.64 -3.74 6.11
C GLY A 149 -17.43 -2.93 7.40
N SER A 150 -16.19 -2.74 7.86
CA SER A 150 -15.88 -1.83 8.97
C SER A 150 -16.37 -0.39 8.70
N HIS A 151 -16.61 0.39 9.75
CA HIS A 151 -16.94 1.81 9.63
C HIS A 151 -15.85 2.58 8.88
N TYR A 152 -14.58 2.22 9.07
CA TYR A 152 -13.44 2.74 8.33
C TYR A 152 -13.58 2.46 6.83
N ILE A 153 -13.72 1.20 6.42
CA ILE A 153 -13.80 0.83 4.99
C ILE A 153 -15.02 1.48 4.33
N ASN A 154 -16.15 1.49 5.02
CA ASN A 154 -17.36 2.17 4.52
C ASN A 154 -17.16 3.67 4.33
N ALA A 155 -16.53 4.35 5.30
CA ALA A 155 -16.24 5.77 5.21
C ALA A 155 -15.19 6.09 4.12
N GLN A 156 -14.15 5.25 3.98
CA GLN A 156 -13.18 5.38 2.90
C GLN A 156 -13.86 5.28 1.54
N ASN A 157 -14.65 4.24 1.34
CA ASN A 157 -15.20 3.93 0.03
C ASN A 157 -16.38 4.82 -0.39
N PHE A 158 -16.95 5.62 0.53
CA PHE A 158 -17.99 6.60 0.20
C PHE A 158 -17.56 7.63 -0.86
N ARG A 159 -16.30 8.10 -0.82
CA ARG A 159 -15.70 8.95 -1.88
C ARG A 159 -14.36 8.44 -2.41
N GLY A 160 -13.71 7.55 -1.67
CA GLY A 160 -12.45 6.90 -2.02
C GLY A 160 -12.61 5.51 -2.62
N GLY A 161 -13.82 5.06 -2.97
CA GLY A 161 -14.04 3.78 -3.66
C GLY A 161 -13.58 3.75 -5.13
N SER A 162 -12.86 4.79 -5.55
CA SER A 162 -12.29 4.94 -6.89
C SER A 162 -10.93 5.63 -6.82
N ALA A 163 -10.10 5.46 -7.85
CA ALA A 163 -8.82 6.14 -7.99
C ALA A 163 -8.98 7.66 -7.90
N LEU A 164 -8.23 8.28 -6.97
CA LEU A 164 -8.25 9.73 -6.71
C LEU A 164 -7.13 10.48 -7.44
N VAL A 165 -6.15 9.73 -7.96
CA VAL A 165 -5.00 10.14 -8.78
C VAL A 165 -4.75 9.01 -9.80
N PRO A 166 -3.84 9.16 -10.79
CA PRO A 166 -3.46 8.03 -11.64
C PRO A 166 -2.95 6.86 -10.80
N THR A 167 -3.69 5.75 -10.79
CA THR A 167 -3.45 4.62 -9.89
C THR A 167 -3.28 3.32 -10.65
N SER A 168 -2.30 2.51 -10.23
CA SER A 168 -2.17 1.11 -10.59
C SER A 168 -2.36 0.24 -9.35
N SER A 169 -3.32 -0.68 -9.38
CA SER A 169 -3.48 -1.71 -8.37
C SER A 169 -2.95 -3.03 -8.92
N ILE A 170 -1.90 -3.55 -8.29
CA ILE A 170 -1.21 -4.78 -8.68
C ILE A 170 -1.41 -5.77 -7.54
N TYR A 171 -2.02 -6.90 -7.83
CA TYR A 171 -2.44 -7.87 -6.81
C TYR A 171 -2.22 -9.31 -7.28
N THR A 172 -2.33 -10.26 -6.35
CA THR A 172 -2.11 -11.68 -6.61
C THR A 172 -3.33 -12.50 -6.22
N LEU A 173 -3.66 -13.49 -7.04
CA LEU A 173 -4.71 -14.48 -6.79
C LEU A 173 -4.41 -15.34 -5.55
N TYR A 174 -3.12 -15.49 -5.21
CA TYR A 174 -2.63 -16.35 -4.13
C TYR A 174 -2.35 -15.58 -2.85
N ASP A 175 -2.95 -14.40 -2.70
CA ASP A 175 -2.83 -13.62 -1.49
C ASP A 175 -3.49 -14.37 -0.32
N ASP A 176 -2.70 -14.60 0.73
CA ASP A 176 -3.06 -15.34 1.94
C ASP A 176 -3.44 -14.42 3.11
N PHE A 177 -3.39 -13.11 2.90
CA PHE A 177 -3.64 -12.10 3.94
C PHE A 177 -4.76 -11.11 3.56
N VAL A 178 -4.80 -10.72 2.31
CA VAL A 178 -5.80 -9.85 1.69
C VAL A 178 -6.64 -10.70 0.76
N PHE A 179 -7.88 -10.98 1.17
CA PHE A 179 -8.78 -11.81 0.37
C PHE A 179 -10.26 -11.42 0.57
N PRO A 180 -11.14 -11.77 -0.39
CA PRO A 180 -10.89 -12.51 -1.63
C PRO A 180 -10.12 -11.73 -2.70
N GLU A 181 -9.30 -12.42 -3.52
CA GLU A 181 -8.57 -11.87 -4.68
C GLU A 181 -8.94 -12.53 -6.02
N THR A 182 -10.05 -13.29 -6.03
CA THR A 182 -10.56 -13.94 -7.23
C THR A 182 -11.22 -12.92 -8.19
N PRO A 183 -11.18 -13.15 -9.51
CA PRO A 183 -11.81 -12.26 -10.49
C PRO A 183 -13.30 -12.01 -10.18
N GLY A 184 -13.67 -10.73 -10.08
CA GLY A 184 -15.04 -10.29 -9.78
C GLY A 184 -15.33 -10.00 -8.31
N SER A 185 -14.47 -10.44 -7.39
CA SER A 185 -14.60 -10.17 -5.94
C SER A 185 -13.33 -9.63 -5.30
N ALA A 186 -12.25 -9.49 -6.07
CA ALA A 186 -10.97 -8.97 -5.60
C ALA A 186 -11.09 -7.65 -4.83
N VAL A 187 -10.72 -7.67 -3.54
CA VAL A 187 -10.75 -6.51 -2.66
C VAL A 187 -9.70 -5.47 -3.06
N SER A 188 -8.65 -5.89 -3.76
CA SER A 188 -7.64 -5.02 -4.37
C SER A 188 -8.08 -4.26 -5.61
N VAL A 189 -9.24 -4.57 -6.21
CA VAL A 189 -9.71 -3.83 -7.38
C VAL A 189 -10.24 -2.46 -6.98
N LEU A 190 -9.69 -1.40 -7.56
CA LEU A 190 -10.14 -0.02 -7.35
C LEU A 190 -10.72 0.56 -8.64
N ALA A 191 -11.93 1.11 -8.58
CA ALA A 191 -12.59 1.68 -9.75
C ALA A 191 -11.76 2.83 -10.36
N GLY A 192 -11.57 2.83 -11.68
CA GLY A 192 -10.78 3.87 -12.37
C GLY A 192 -9.25 3.71 -12.28
N ALA A 193 -8.75 2.71 -11.55
CA ALA A 193 -7.33 2.33 -11.57
C ALA A 193 -7.02 1.36 -12.74
N SER A 194 -5.73 1.23 -13.06
CA SER A 194 -5.24 0.05 -13.80
C SER A 194 -5.11 -1.12 -12.82
N ASN A 195 -6.09 -2.04 -12.85
CA ASN A 195 -6.12 -3.21 -11.97
C ASN A 195 -5.50 -4.41 -12.68
N ILE A 196 -4.39 -4.95 -12.15
CA ILE A 196 -3.61 -6.01 -12.78
C ILE A 196 -3.36 -7.13 -11.77
N MET A 197 -3.95 -8.29 -12.03
CA MET A 197 -3.65 -9.55 -11.33
C MET A 197 -2.43 -10.22 -11.97
N LEU A 198 -1.42 -10.60 -11.18
CA LEU A 198 -0.21 -11.24 -11.68
C LEU A 198 -0.50 -12.52 -12.49
N GLN A 199 -1.52 -13.28 -12.07
CA GLN A 199 -1.92 -14.54 -12.68
C GLN A 199 -2.76 -14.37 -13.96
N SER A 200 -2.94 -13.14 -14.44
CA SER A 200 -3.60 -12.89 -15.73
C SER A 200 -2.79 -13.49 -16.88
N ASN A 201 -3.47 -14.06 -17.88
CA ASN A 201 -2.82 -14.72 -19.03
C ASN A 201 -1.91 -13.80 -19.86
N ASN A 202 -2.16 -12.49 -19.85
CA ASN A 202 -1.35 -11.48 -20.52
C ASN A 202 -0.27 -10.86 -19.61
N ILE A 203 -0.09 -11.38 -18.40
CA ILE A 203 1.00 -11.04 -17.49
C ILE A 203 1.91 -12.27 -17.31
N CYS A 204 1.71 -13.08 -16.26
CA CYS A 204 2.53 -14.27 -16.00
C CYS A 204 1.71 -15.57 -15.96
N GLY A 205 0.39 -15.49 -16.09
CA GLY A 205 -0.51 -16.64 -16.09
C GLY A 205 -0.63 -17.32 -14.73
N SER A 206 -1.52 -18.31 -14.63
CA SER A 206 -1.85 -18.98 -13.37
C SER A 206 -0.70 -19.76 -12.72
N GLY A 207 0.41 -20.00 -13.42
CA GLY A 207 1.58 -20.67 -12.85
C GLY A 207 2.41 -19.78 -11.93
N HIS A 208 2.27 -18.45 -12.02
CA HIS A 208 3.07 -17.49 -11.28
C HIS A 208 2.71 -17.49 -9.78
N GLN A 209 3.62 -18.00 -8.95
CA GLN A 209 3.44 -18.10 -7.50
C GLN A 209 3.96 -16.83 -6.82
N ALA A 210 3.07 -16.10 -6.17
CA ALA A 210 3.39 -14.96 -5.32
C ALA A 210 2.27 -14.84 -4.27
N ASN A 211 2.60 -14.94 -2.98
CA ASN A 211 1.66 -14.67 -1.90
C ASN A 211 1.65 -13.17 -1.53
N HIS A 212 1.00 -12.81 -0.41
CA HIS A 212 0.91 -11.43 0.04
C HIS A 212 2.29 -10.77 0.16
N TRP A 213 3.19 -11.41 0.90
CA TRP A 213 4.52 -10.89 1.23
C TRP A 213 5.47 -10.85 0.04
N ASP A 214 5.31 -11.79 -0.90
CA ASP A 214 6.09 -11.83 -2.12
C ASP A 214 5.90 -10.56 -2.95
N MET A 215 4.74 -9.90 -2.90
CA MET A 215 4.42 -8.73 -3.75
C MET A 215 5.43 -7.56 -3.62
N VAL A 216 6.10 -7.44 -2.48
CA VAL A 216 7.14 -6.42 -2.23
C VAL A 216 8.43 -6.70 -3.02
N VAL A 217 8.68 -7.96 -3.36
CA VAL A 217 9.89 -8.39 -4.09
C VAL A 217 9.56 -9.08 -5.41
N ASP A 218 8.31 -9.39 -5.71
CA ASP A 218 7.93 -10.12 -6.90
C ASP A 218 8.41 -9.39 -8.16
N THR A 219 9.07 -10.13 -9.05
CA THR A 219 9.69 -9.56 -10.24
C THR A 219 8.65 -8.98 -11.19
N ALA A 220 7.46 -9.59 -11.28
CA ALA A 220 6.38 -9.14 -12.15
C ALA A 220 5.70 -7.90 -11.59
N ALA A 221 5.44 -7.88 -10.28
CA ALA A 221 4.96 -6.70 -9.56
C ALA A 221 5.93 -5.53 -9.72
N TYR A 222 7.24 -5.76 -9.58
CA TYR A 222 8.27 -4.74 -9.84
C TYR A 222 8.24 -4.25 -11.29
N GLY A 223 8.16 -5.15 -12.28
CA GLY A 223 8.09 -4.79 -13.70
C GLY A 223 6.88 -3.91 -14.03
N LEU A 224 5.71 -4.25 -13.48
CA LEU A 224 4.48 -3.47 -13.63
C LEU A 224 4.56 -2.11 -12.94
N ALA A 225 5.12 -2.05 -11.73
CA ALA A 225 5.35 -0.82 -11.01
C ALA A 225 6.36 0.10 -11.76
N LEU A 226 7.42 -0.47 -12.32
CA LEU A 226 8.39 0.25 -13.15
C LEU A 226 7.73 0.81 -14.43
N ASP A 227 6.87 0.01 -15.08
CA ASP A 227 6.06 0.46 -16.21
C ASP A 227 5.17 1.65 -15.82
N ALA A 228 4.45 1.57 -14.70
CA ALA A 228 3.64 2.68 -14.19
C ALA A 228 4.49 3.93 -13.88
N LEU A 229 5.63 3.78 -13.21
CA LEU A 229 6.54 4.88 -12.86
C LEU A 229 7.09 5.61 -14.10
N THR A 230 7.24 4.91 -15.22
CA THR A 230 7.80 5.45 -16.46
C THR A 230 6.73 5.88 -17.47
N HIS A 231 5.45 5.57 -17.22
CA HIS A 231 4.32 5.84 -18.12
C HIS A 231 3.13 6.51 -17.42
N GLY A 232 3.39 7.46 -16.52
CA GLY A 232 2.35 8.35 -15.98
C GLY A 232 1.39 7.71 -14.96
N GLY A 233 1.79 6.60 -14.35
CA GLY A 233 1.09 5.98 -13.21
C GLY A 233 0.15 4.83 -13.54
N LEU A 234 -0.02 4.49 -14.83
CA LEU A 234 -0.92 3.43 -15.27
C LEU A 234 -0.12 2.29 -15.88
N ALA A 235 0.11 1.24 -15.10
CA ALA A 235 0.69 -0.02 -15.57
C ALA A 235 -0.16 -0.59 -16.72
N SER A 236 0.47 -1.25 -17.68
CA SER A 236 -0.22 -1.81 -18.84
C SER A 236 0.28 -3.21 -19.18
N ALA A 237 -0.66 -4.15 -19.28
CA ALA A 237 -0.36 -5.49 -19.77
C ALA A 237 0.23 -5.49 -21.19
N ASN A 238 -0.12 -4.52 -22.05
CA ASN A 238 0.41 -4.43 -23.41
C ASN A 238 1.89 -3.99 -23.45
N ARG A 239 2.39 -3.33 -22.39
CA ARG A 239 3.79 -2.91 -22.27
C ARG A 239 4.59 -3.81 -21.34
N PHE A 240 3.90 -4.71 -20.62
CA PHE A 240 4.53 -5.63 -19.70
C PHE A 240 5.52 -6.54 -20.43
N GLN A 241 6.72 -6.67 -19.88
CA GLN A 241 7.77 -7.50 -20.44
C GLN A 241 7.81 -8.83 -19.67
N SER A 242 7.57 -9.94 -20.37
CA SER A 242 7.45 -11.27 -19.75
C SER A 242 8.72 -11.78 -19.06
N ILE A 243 9.88 -11.15 -19.29
CA ILE A 243 11.11 -11.40 -18.53
C ILE A 243 10.89 -11.22 -17.02
N TYR A 244 10.05 -10.25 -16.64
CA TYR A 244 9.71 -9.98 -15.25
C TYR A 244 8.88 -11.08 -14.59
N CYS A 245 8.39 -12.08 -15.32
CA CYS A 245 7.79 -13.25 -14.68
C CYS A 245 8.83 -14.16 -13.98
N ASN A 246 10.13 -13.97 -14.26
CA ASN A 246 11.18 -14.84 -13.73
C ASN A 246 12.33 -14.08 -13.08
N GLU A 247 12.62 -12.85 -13.51
CA GLU A 247 13.82 -12.13 -13.07
C GLU A 247 13.70 -10.61 -13.23
N TYR A 248 14.53 -9.86 -12.51
CA TYR A 248 14.66 -8.41 -12.73
C TYR A 248 15.51 -8.15 -13.97
N ALA A 249 14.90 -7.58 -15.01
CA ALA A 249 15.60 -7.34 -16.29
C ALA A 249 16.88 -6.49 -16.17
N SER A 250 16.98 -5.62 -15.16
CA SER A 250 18.18 -4.79 -14.94
C SER A 250 19.23 -5.45 -14.04
N ASN A 251 18.92 -6.56 -13.36
CA ASN A 251 19.86 -7.30 -12.53
C ASN A 251 19.42 -8.76 -12.30
N HIS A 252 19.77 -9.64 -13.24
CA HIS A 252 19.45 -11.06 -13.22
C HIS A 252 19.97 -11.83 -11.98
N ASN A 253 20.98 -11.31 -11.29
CA ASN A 253 21.59 -11.96 -10.13
C ASN A 253 21.04 -11.45 -8.79
N LEU A 254 20.09 -10.50 -8.80
CA LEU A 254 19.50 -9.98 -7.57
C LEU A 254 18.59 -11.03 -6.94
N ASN A 255 19.01 -11.58 -5.81
CA ASN A 255 18.24 -12.54 -5.03
C ASN A 255 17.70 -11.88 -3.76
N LEU A 256 16.37 -11.80 -3.65
CA LEU A 256 15.65 -11.23 -2.51
C LEU A 256 14.70 -12.23 -1.84
N SER A 257 14.92 -13.53 -2.03
CA SER A 257 14.01 -14.59 -1.53
C SER A 257 13.85 -14.62 0.00
N GLN A 258 14.80 -14.06 0.74
CA GLN A 258 14.73 -13.97 2.21
C GLN A 258 13.97 -12.74 2.72
N THR A 259 13.80 -11.72 1.88
CA THR A 259 13.08 -10.49 2.23
C THR A 259 11.62 -10.77 2.63
N PRO A 260 10.80 -11.49 1.85
CA PRO A 260 9.39 -11.70 2.19
C PRO A 260 9.22 -12.50 3.48
N ILE A 261 10.03 -13.55 3.69
CA ILE A 261 10.02 -14.37 4.91
C ILE A 261 10.31 -13.51 6.15
N THR A 262 11.31 -12.63 6.07
CA THR A 262 11.69 -11.75 7.17
C THR A 262 10.58 -10.73 7.45
N ALA A 263 9.98 -10.17 6.40
CA ALA A 263 8.88 -9.21 6.49
C ALA A 263 7.65 -9.83 7.17
N GLU A 264 7.25 -11.01 6.73
CA GLU A 264 6.15 -11.79 7.32
C GLU A 264 6.39 -12.05 8.82
N GLN A 265 7.56 -12.58 9.18
CA GLN A 265 7.90 -12.87 10.58
C GLN A 265 7.87 -11.61 11.47
N GLN A 266 8.37 -10.48 10.95
CA GLN A 266 8.34 -9.20 11.65
C GLN A 266 6.91 -8.68 11.84
N CYS A 267 6.05 -8.82 10.83
CA CYS A 267 4.65 -8.42 10.92
C CYS A 267 3.90 -9.30 11.92
N LEU A 268 3.97 -10.62 11.77
CA LEU A 268 3.30 -11.59 12.64
C LEU A 268 3.72 -11.42 14.11
N SER A 269 5.01 -11.21 14.37
CA SER A 269 5.49 -10.95 15.75
C SER A 269 4.99 -9.62 16.32
N SER A 270 4.78 -8.61 15.46
CA SER A 270 4.24 -7.32 15.88
C SER A 270 2.75 -7.41 16.21
N LEU A 271 1.98 -8.20 15.47
CA LEU A 271 0.55 -8.42 15.73
C LEU A 271 0.27 -8.94 17.15
N VAL A 272 1.18 -9.74 17.71
CA VAL A 272 1.07 -10.25 19.10
C VAL A 272 1.11 -9.14 20.15
N THR A 273 1.80 -8.03 19.87
CA THR A 273 2.02 -6.93 20.81
C THR A 273 1.32 -5.63 20.39
N GLY A 274 0.54 -5.67 19.31
CA GLY A 274 -0.21 -4.54 18.80
C GLY A 274 -1.29 -4.06 19.78
N PRO A 275 -1.71 -2.80 19.71
CA PRO A 275 -2.80 -2.29 20.53
C PRO A 275 -4.11 -2.98 20.15
N THR A 276 -4.88 -3.43 21.14
CA THR A 276 -6.14 -4.13 20.93
C THR A 276 -7.36 -3.34 21.39
N ALA A 277 -8.51 -3.61 20.79
CA ALA A 277 -9.82 -3.09 21.19
C ALA A 277 -10.91 -4.15 21.03
N THR A 278 -12.00 -4.02 21.78
CA THR A 278 -13.19 -4.89 21.67
C THR A 278 -14.23 -4.37 20.70
N SER A 279 -13.97 -3.24 20.05
CA SER A 279 -14.81 -2.64 19.02
C SER A 279 -13.97 -1.75 18.12
N GLU A 280 -14.48 -1.46 16.93
CA GLU A 280 -13.81 -0.54 16.02
C GLU A 280 -13.76 0.88 16.62
N PRO A 281 -12.59 1.54 16.63
CA PRO A 281 -12.49 2.91 17.11
C PRO A 281 -13.44 3.84 16.35
N MET A 282 -14.01 4.80 17.07
CA MET A 282 -14.78 5.87 16.45
C MET A 282 -13.93 6.62 15.41
N LEU A 283 -14.56 6.99 14.30
CA LEU A 283 -13.86 7.77 13.27
C LEU A 283 -13.55 9.18 13.78
N LYS A 284 -12.47 9.78 13.29
CA LYS A 284 -12.09 11.15 13.61
C LYS A 284 -13.19 12.11 13.14
N SER A 285 -13.38 13.21 13.86
CA SER A 285 -14.44 14.18 13.60
C SER A 285 -14.45 14.73 12.16
N TYR A 286 -13.28 14.86 11.52
CA TYR A 286 -13.18 15.33 10.13
C TYR A 286 -13.92 14.42 9.14
N VAL A 287 -14.09 13.13 9.44
CA VAL A 287 -14.80 12.19 8.57
C VAL A 287 -16.28 12.54 8.49
N CYS A 288 -16.89 12.78 9.65
CA CYS A 288 -18.28 13.20 9.76
C CYS A 288 -18.50 14.65 9.27
N GLN A 289 -17.56 15.56 9.55
CA GLN A 289 -17.62 16.93 9.03
C GLN A 289 -17.62 16.97 7.49
N GLN A 290 -16.96 16.01 6.85
CA GLN A 290 -16.98 15.85 5.40
C GLN A 290 -18.19 15.05 4.88
N GLY A 291 -19.06 14.56 5.77
CA GLY A 291 -20.29 13.83 5.45
C GLY A 291 -20.07 12.40 4.94
N GLN A 292 -18.95 11.77 5.29
CA GLN A 292 -18.63 10.40 4.84
C GLN A 292 -18.99 9.32 5.88
N SER A 293 -19.42 9.71 7.08
CA SER A 293 -19.90 8.80 8.13
C SER A 293 -20.75 9.56 9.15
N THR A 294 -21.48 8.83 9.98
CA THR A 294 -22.12 9.31 11.22
C THR A 294 -21.50 8.68 12.49
N TYR A 295 -20.55 7.77 12.32
CA TYR A 295 -19.85 7.04 13.40
C TYR A 295 -18.54 7.75 13.74
N CYS A 296 -18.59 8.91 14.40
CA CYS A 296 -17.39 9.66 14.78
C CYS A 296 -17.37 10.08 16.23
N SER A 297 -16.16 10.23 16.78
CA SER A 297 -15.97 10.77 18.13
C SER A 297 -16.53 12.20 18.20
N SER A 298 -17.14 12.54 19.35
CA SER A 298 -17.47 13.93 19.67
C SER A 298 -16.17 14.72 19.71
N SER A 299 -16.10 15.77 18.88
CA SER A 299 -14.97 16.69 18.72
C SER A 299 -14.41 17.22 20.03
#